data_AF-A0A944BNV3-F1
#
_entry.id   AF-A0A944BNV3-F1
#
_cell.length_a   1.000
_cell.length_b   1.000
_cell.length_c   1.000
_cell.angle_alpha   90.00
_cell.angle_beta   90.00
_cell.angle_gamma   90.00
#
_symmetry.space_group_name_H-M   'P 1'
#
loop_
_entity.id
_entity.type
_entity.pdbx_description
1 polymer ?
#
loop_
_entity_poly.entity_id
_entity_poly.type
_entity_poly.pdbx_seq_one_letter_code
_entity_poly.pdbx_strand_id
1 'polypeptide(L)'
;AVVLGGGGNMSRTAFEHGADIYISGDMAHHSRLDITRYGLNYIDLPHECEEKCFIEGMSRILRQIDPNLTLIPVDCQHYFSCYGGEEHA
;
A
#
# COMPACT_ATOMS: atom_id res chain seq x y z
N ALA A 1 -10.29 -2.13 8.86
CA ALA A 1 -8.84 -2.21 9.13
C ALA A 1 -8.07 -1.93 7.85
N VAL A 2 -6.87 -1.34 7.98
CA VAL A 2 -5.99 -1.00 6.84
C VAL A 2 -4.62 -1.60 7.10
N VAL A 3 -4.09 -2.34 6.13
CA VAL A 3 -2.73 -2.87 6.14
C VAL A 3 -2.14 -2.63 4.76
N LEU A 4 -1.15 -1.74 4.69
CA LEU A 4 -0.49 -1.41 3.43
C LEU A 4 0.40 -2.59 2.96
N GLY A 5 0.57 -2.72 1.66
CA GLY A 5 1.28 -3.77 0.96
C GLY A 5 0.54 -5.10 1.08
N GLY A 6 1.31 -6.18 1.19
CA GLY A 6 0.81 -7.55 1.23
C GLY A 6 0.24 -8.00 2.59
N GLY A 7 -0.86 -7.41 3.07
CA GLY A 7 -1.47 -7.70 4.38
C GLY A 7 -2.32 -8.98 4.54
N GLY A 8 -2.17 -10.04 3.74
CA GLY A 8 -3.14 -11.14 3.69
C GLY A 8 -3.26 -11.96 4.97
N ASN A 9 -2.13 -12.14 5.64
CA ASN A 9 -2.02 -12.83 6.93
C ASN A 9 -2.73 -12.09 8.07
N MET A 10 -3.00 -10.79 7.92
CA MET A 10 -3.65 -9.97 8.95
C MET A 10 -5.18 -9.91 8.81
N SER A 11 -5.74 -10.48 7.73
CA SER A 11 -7.19 -10.48 7.47
C SER A 11 -8.01 -11.14 8.59
N ARG A 12 -7.54 -12.27 9.12
CA ARG A 12 -8.17 -12.96 10.24
C ARG A 12 -8.17 -12.09 11.50
N THR A 13 -7.03 -11.47 11.82
CA THR A 13 -6.91 -10.56 12.96
C THR A 13 -7.88 -9.39 12.81
N ALA A 14 -7.99 -8.81 11.60
CA ALA A 14 -8.94 -7.73 11.33
C ALA A 14 -10.40 -8.15 11.55
N PHE A 15 -10.77 -9.36 11.11
CA PHE A 15 -12.09 -9.94 11.36
C PHE A 15 -12.34 -10.14 12.86
N GLU A 16 -11.40 -10.74 13.59
CA GLU A 16 -11.51 -11.00 15.02
C GLU A 16 -11.65 -9.71 15.85
N HIS A 17 -11.12 -8.59 15.34
CA HIS A 17 -11.29 -7.26 15.94
C HIS A 17 -12.55 -6.51 15.48
N GLY A 18 -13.43 -7.17 14.71
CA GLY A 18 -14.71 -6.61 14.29
C GLY A 18 -14.62 -5.57 13.18
N ALA A 19 -13.63 -5.64 12.30
CA ALA A 19 -13.56 -4.74 11.15
C ALA A 19 -14.73 -5.00 10.18
N ASP A 20 -15.36 -3.93 9.67
CA ASP A 20 -16.39 -4.04 8.62
C ASP A 20 -15.80 -4.16 7.21
N ILE A 21 -14.66 -3.51 7.00
CA ILE A 21 -13.95 -3.42 5.72
C ILE A 21 -12.46 -3.64 5.96
N TYR A 22 -11.83 -4.41 5.08
CA TYR A 22 -10.40 -4.65 5.01
C TYR A 22 -9.80 -3.99 3.76
N ILE A 23 -8.85 -3.09 3.95
CA ILE A 23 -8.17 -2.38 2.85
C ILE A 23 -6.71 -2.83 2.85
N SER A 24 -6.24 -3.41 1.74
CA SER A 24 -4.87 -3.91 1.57
C SER A 24 -4.55 -4.12 0.08
N GLY A 25 -3.30 -4.41 -0.25
CA GLY A 25 -2.82 -4.63 -1.61
C GLY A 25 -2.11 -5.96 -1.82
N ASP A 26 -1.64 -6.23 -3.04
CA ASP A 26 -0.75 -7.35 -3.38
C ASP A 26 -1.17 -8.74 -2.86
N MET A 27 -2.49 -8.99 -2.84
CA MET A 27 -3.04 -10.21 -2.29
C MET A 27 -3.03 -11.39 -3.24
N ALA A 28 -2.43 -12.49 -2.80
CA ALA A 28 -2.60 -13.78 -3.43
C ALA A 28 -4.09 -14.15 -3.49
N HIS A 29 -4.49 -14.83 -4.57
CA HIS A 29 -5.89 -15.17 -4.82
C HIS A 29 -6.54 -15.91 -3.63
N HIS A 30 -5.84 -16.88 -3.03
CA HIS A 30 -6.35 -17.63 -1.88
C HIS A 30 -6.60 -16.74 -0.64
N SER A 31 -5.75 -15.74 -0.39
CA SER A 31 -5.96 -14.78 0.70
C SER A 31 -7.22 -13.95 0.50
N ARG A 32 -7.52 -13.54 -0.74
CA ARG A 32 -8.77 -12.83 -1.08
C ARG A 32 -10.01 -13.70 -0.87
N LEU A 33 -9.92 -14.99 -1.14
CA LEU A 33 -10.99 -15.95 -0.84
C LEU A 33 -11.22 -16.07 0.67
N ASP A 34 -10.16 -16.13 1.46
CA ASP A 34 -10.27 -16.22 2.91
C ASP A 34 -10.88 -14.95 3.54
N ILE A 35 -10.53 -13.76 3.04
CA ILE A 35 -11.17 -12.49 3.46
C ILE A 35 -12.68 -12.56 3.23
N THR A 36 -13.11 -13.01 2.04
CA THR A 36 -14.53 -13.21 1.72
C THR A 36 -15.18 -14.24 2.65
N ARG A 37 -14.49 -15.34 2.98
CA ARG A 37 -14.99 -16.38 3.89
C ARG A 37 -15.16 -15.89 5.33
N TYR A 38 -14.33 -14.95 5.77
CA TYR A 38 -14.51 -14.27 7.06
C TYR A 38 -15.71 -13.32 7.05
N GLY A 39 -16.34 -13.05 5.90
CA GLY A 39 -17.43 -12.08 5.79
C GLY A 39 -16.94 -10.64 5.85
N LEU A 40 -15.66 -10.39 5.57
CA LEU A 40 -15.09 -9.06 5.48
C LEU A 40 -15.30 -8.49 4.07
N ASN A 41 -15.73 -7.23 3.99
CA ASN A 41 -15.65 -6.48 2.75
C ASN A 41 -14.18 -6.19 2.44
N TYR A 42 -13.78 -6.26 1.17
CA TYR A 42 -12.39 -6.06 0.76
C TYR A 42 -12.26 -4.96 -0.28
N ILE A 43 -11.28 -4.06 -0.09
CA ILE A 43 -10.85 -3.10 -1.09
C ILE A 43 -9.38 -3.40 -1.41
N ASP A 44 -9.14 -3.78 -2.66
CA ASP A 44 -7.79 -4.00 -3.19
C ASP A 44 -7.19 -2.64 -3.56
N LEU A 45 -6.17 -2.23 -2.82
CA LEU A 45 -5.43 -1.01 -3.07
C LEU A 45 -4.06 -1.40 -3.64
N PRO A 46 -3.74 -1.06 -4.90
CA PRO A 46 -2.42 -1.35 -5.46
C PRO A 46 -1.31 -0.78 -4.59
N HIS A 47 -0.24 -1.53 -4.38
CA HIS A 47 0.87 -1.15 -3.51
C HIS A 47 1.47 0.20 -3.91
N GLU A 48 1.53 0.46 -5.21
CA GLU A 48 2.07 1.70 -5.78
C GLU A 48 1.24 2.94 -5.41
N CYS A 49 -0.05 2.78 -5.09
CA CYS A 49 -0.88 3.87 -4.60
C CYS A 49 -0.53 4.23 -3.15
N GLU A 50 -0.09 3.26 -2.37
CA GLU A 50 0.27 3.42 -0.97
C GLU A 50 1.66 4.05 -0.81
N GLU A 51 2.58 3.78 -1.75
CA GLU A 51 3.91 4.39 -1.78
C GLU A 51 3.86 5.93 -1.70
N LYS A 52 2.86 6.55 -2.33
CA LYS A 52 2.70 8.01 -2.33
C LYS A 52 2.53 8.59 -0.93
N CYS A 53 1.71 7.95 -0.09
CA CYS A 53 1.48 8.42 1.27
C CYS A 53 2.73 8.22 2.15
N PHE A 54 3.48 7.15 1.89
CA PHE A 54 4.74 6.87 2.59
C PHE A 54 5.83 7.89 2.22
N ILE A 55 6.04 8.16 0.93
CA ILE A 55 7.05 9.11 0.45
C ILE A 55 6.81 10.51 1.04
N GLU A 56 5.56 10.98 1.03
CA GLU A 56 5.20 12.28 1.62
C GLU A 56 5.42 12.30 3.14
N GLY A 57 4.94 11.27 3.85
CA GLY A 57 5.10 11.15 5.30
C GLY A 57 6.57 11.10 5.71
N MET A 58 7.37 10.28 5.04
CA MET A 58 8.80 10.15 5.29
C MET A 58 9.55 11.44 4.97
N SER A 59 9.21 12.11 3.86
CA SER A 59 9.83 13.38 3.49
C SER A 59 9.62 14.45 4.56
N ARG A 60 8.42 14.48 5.16
CA ARG A 60 8.12 15.39 6.28
C ARG A 60 8.93 15.06 7.52
N ILE A 61 9.03 13.78 7.89
CA ILE A 61 9.84 13.33 9.05
C ILE A 61 11.32 13.69 8.85
N LEU A 62 11.88 13.40 7.68
CA LEU A 62 13.28 13.69 7.37
C LEU A 62 13.60 15.19 7.43
N ARG A 63 12.70 16.05 6.92
CA ARG A 63 12.85 17.52 7.02
C ARG A 63 12.75 18.04 8.45
N GLN A 64 12.02 17.35 9.34
CA GLN A 64 11.98 17.71 10.76
C GLN A 64 13.29 17.36 11.47
N ILE A 65 13.98 16.31 11.01
CA ILE A 65 15.28 15.89 11.54
C ILE A 65 16.39 16.84 11.05
N ASP A 66 16.43 17.13 9.75
CA ASP A 66 17.36 18.10 9.16
C ASP A 66 16.65 18.92 8.07
N PRO A 67 16.37 20.22 8.33
CA PRO A 67 15.74 21.10 7.36
C PRO A 67 16.58 21.35 6.11
N ASN A 68 17.90 21.13 6.16
CA ASN A 68 18.81 21.37 5.04
C ASN A 68 18.99 20.14 4.15
N LEU A 69 18.35 19.02 4.48
CA LEU A 69 18.45 17.80 3.70
C LEU A 69 17.76 17.98 2.34
N THR A 70 18.51 17.82 1.26
CA THR A 70 17.96 17.74 -0.09
C THR A 70 17.30 16.38 -0.28
N LEU A 71 15.98 16.37 -0.44
CA LEU A 71 15.19 15.17 -0.68
C LEU A 71 14.72 15.12 -2.14
N ILE A 72 14.91 13.97 -2.78
CA ILE A 72 14.45 13.69 -4.14
C ILE A 72 13.43 12.55 -4.05
N PRO A 73 12.13 12.86 -3.95
CA PRO A 73 11.09 11.83 -3.93
C PRO A 73 10.95 11.22 -5.33
N VAL A 74 10.91 9.89 -5.39
CA VAL A 74 10.67 9.12 -6.61
C VAL A 74 9.51 8.18 -6.32
N ASP A 75 8.37 8.41 -6.96
CA ASP A 75 7.23 7.50 -6.88
C ASP A 75 7.19 6.56 -8.10
N CYS A 76 6.31 5.56 -8.06
CA CYS A 76 6.14 4.62 -9.15
C CYS A 76 5.86 5.31 -10.50
N GLN A 77 5.08 6.40 -10.52
CA GLN A 77 4.69 7.09 -11.75
C GLN A 77 5.91 7.80 -12.35
N HIS A 78 6.73 8.43 -11.51
CA HIS A 78 7.99 9.01 -11.91
C HIS A 78 8.95 7.92 -12.41
N TYR A 79 9.05 6.79 -11.70
CA TYR A 79 9.87 5.65 -12.11
C TYR A 79 9.45 5.12 -13.50
N PHE A 80 8.17 4.86 -13.72
CA PHE A 80 7.66 4.42 -15.03
C PHE A 80 7.86 5.49 -16.11
N SER A 81 7.73 6.78 -15.79
CA SER A 81 7.98 7.85 -16.75
C SER A 81 9.45 7.97 -17.17
N CYS A 82 10.39 7.63 -16.28
CA CYS A 82 11.83 7.73 -16.53
C CYS A 82 12.44 6.45 -17.09
N TYR A 83 11.88 5.29 -16.73
CA TYR A 83 12.49 3.98 -16.98
C TYR A 83 11.54 2.93 -17.58
N GLY A 84 10.23 3.18 -17.60
CA GLY A 84 9.21 2.24 -18.07
C GLY A 84 8.78 2.49 -19.52
N GLY A 85 9.72 2.43 -20.47
CA GLY A 85 9.43 2.57 -21.91
C GLY A 85 8.27 1.66 -22.40
N GLU A 86 7.80 1.92 -23.63
CA GLU A 86 6.57 1.41 -24.30
C GLU A 86 6.32 -0.13 -24.36
N GLU A 87 6.87 -0.96 -23.49
CA GLU A 87 6.75 -2.43 -23.57
C GLU A 87 5.52 -3.05 -22.91
N HIS A 88 4.62 -2.28 -22.28
CA HIS A 88 3.43 -2.82 -21.59
C HIS A 88 2.10 -2.19 -22.02
N ALA A 89 1.92 -1.91 -23.31
CA ALA A 89 0.61 -1.66 -23.92
C ALA A 89 -0.02 -2.95 -24.47
#